data_AF-A0A3M1PYS9-F1
#
_entry.id   AF-A0A3M1PYS9-F1
#
_cell.length_a   1.000
_cell.length_b   1.000
_cell.length_c   1.000
_cell.angle_alpha   90.00
_cell.angle_beta   90.00
_cell.angle_gamma   90.00
#
_symmetry.space_group_name_H-M   'P 1'
#
loop_
_entity.id
_entity.type
_entity.pdbx_description
1 polymer ?
#
loop_
_entity_poly.entity_id
_entity_poly.type
_entity_poly.pdbx_seq_one_letter_code
_entity_poly.pdbx_strand_id
1 'polypeptide(L)'
;MRRSLTSVSSSLLVATALAASAAGALAASGSTSHEGLWEHYEGTKTCLKCHRDAAESFFHSVHYQWKGPTPDVPDAEGGKLGKINVINDFCTNPRINWIGEVRNAEGRVLALGCSKCHAGRGMLPSEKMTEEQLLNIDCLMCHAKGYRRDLYRNEDGSWEWKPILWQNQEGLDIVSQRISLPTKVMCLRCHSGSGGGPNYKRGDLEYRLADCDRTFDVHMGTDGAGFECIDCHKGRDHRVRGRGADLADRDLPGEKLLCSDCHGEQPHEVKVLDHHTARVYCTACHIPEFAKEDPTDMLRDWSTPVRQEERGRWYMKMELRNNVKPEFAWFNGRTRMALAGQPVEPLPTGEVPIAMPLGSRDDPDAKIYAFKVHRARLPVLDDKNWLIPIITEEYYADDDGDISDFVREAAEKFYGIEDAKFHWVDTIRWMGIFHEVVPAESALGCLDCHGPDGRMDWKRLGYDTDPLEALLDRAGSGKPAPVPSH
;
A
#
# COMPACT_ATOMS: atom_id res chain seq x y z
N MET A 1 -53.63 69.02 -37.07
CA MET A 1 -53.59 68.89 -38.55
C MET A 1 -53.35 67.40 -38.92
N ARG A 2 -53.49 67.06 -40.21
CA ARG A 2 -53.39 65.74 -40.88
C ARG A 2 -52.38 64.68 -40.32
N ARG A 3 -52.86 63.41 -40.25
CA ARG A 3 -52.14 62.10 -40.48
C ARG A 3 -51.01 61.73 -39.48
N SER A 4 -50.60 60.47 -39.25
CA SER A 4 -50.91 59.12 -39.84
C SER A 4 -50.95 58.05 -38.71
N LEU A 5 -51.71 56.94 -38.79
CA LEU A 5 -51.27 55.57 -39.21
C LEU A 5 -49.90 55.13 -38.60
N THR A 6 -49.73 53.99 -37.90
CA THR A 6 -50.59 52.80 -37.59
C THR A 6 -50.23 52.31 -36.14
N SER A 7 -50.53 51.14 -35.54
CA SER A 7 -51.11 49.80 -35.80
C SER A 7 -51.54 49.18 -34.43
N VAL A 8 -52.50 48.26 -34.24
CA VAL A 8 -52.65 46.83 -34.68
C VAL A 8 -51.51 45.93 -34.12
N SER A 9 -51.72 44.90 -33.27
CA SER A 9 -52.97 44.31 -32.73
C SER A 9 -52.81 43.48 -31.43
N SER A 10 -53.95 43.15 -30.82
CA SER A 10 -54.29 41.90 -30.09
C SER A 10 -53.56 41.45 -28.83
N SER A 11 -54.32 41.39 -27.72
CA SER A 11 -54.06 40.57 -26.52
C SER A 11 -54.35 39.08 -26.77
N LEU A 12 -53.60 38.16 -26.14
CA LEU A 12 -54.13 36.99 -25.39
C LEU A 12 -53.02 36.20 -24.65
N LEU A 13 -53.43 35.19 -23.86
CA LEU A 13 -52.62 34.07 -23.32
C LEU A 13 -51.60 34.39 -22.20
N VAL A 14 -52.08 34.89 -21.06
CA VAL A 14 -51.45 34.63 -19.75
C VAL A 14 -51.87 33.24 -19.26
N ALA A 15 -51.17 32.17 -19.69
CA ALA A 15 -51.56 30.79 -19.36
C ALA A 15 -50.44 29.72 -19.40
N THR A 16 -49.17 30.04 -19.15
CA THR A 16 -48.06 29.03 -19.17
C THR A 16 -46.94 29.34 -18.16
N ALA A 17 -47.24 29.18 -16.87
CA ALA A 17 -46.27 29.42 -15.77
C ALA A 17 -46.21 28.27 -14.73
N LEU A 18 -46.67 27.06 -15.09
CA LEU A 18 -46.75 25.90 -14.19
C LEU A 18 -46.29 24.58 -14.84
N ALA A 19 -45.36 24.66 -15.80
CA ALA A 19 -44.78 23.50 -16.50
C ALA A 19 -43.24 23.42 -16.43
N ALA A 20 -42.57 24.36 -15.76
CA ALA A 20 -41.10 24.44 -15.71
C ALA A 20 -40.45 23.76 -14.49
N SER A 21 -41.23 23.44 -13.45
CA SER A 21 -40.73 22.86 -12.19
C SER A 21 -40.67 21.33 -12.16
N ALA A 22 -41.23 20.63 -13.15
CA ALA A 22 -41.18 19.16 -13.23
C ALA A 22 -39.93 18.61 -13.96
N ALA A 23 -39.30 19.40 -14.82
CA ALA A 23 -38.16 18.96 -15.63
C ALA A 23 -36.85 18.77 -14.84
N GLY A 24 -36.72 19.41 -13.67
CA GLY A 24 -35.53 19.32 -12.82
C GLY A 24 -35.43 18.05 -11.96
N ALA A 25 -36.47 17.21 -11.93
CA ALA A 25 -36.57 16.08 -10.99
C ALA A 25 -36.25 14.69 -11.59
N LEU A 26 -36.07 14.57 -12.91
CA LEU A 26 -35.79 13.28 -13.57
C LEU A 26 -34.28 12.98 -13.76
N ALA A 27 -33.39 13.87 -13.34
CA ALA A 27 -31.93 13.68 -13.45
C ALA A 27 -31.32 12.88 -12.27
N ALA A 28 -32.14 12.36 -11.35
CA ALA A 28 -31.69 11.74 -10.09
C ALA A 28 -32.19 10.29 -9.89
N SER A 29 -32.66 9.62 -10.94
CA SER A 29 -33.18 8.24 -10.87
C SER A 29 -32.77 7.34 -12.05
N GLY A 30 -31.61 7.61 -12.65
CA GLY A 30 -30.95 6.64 -13.53
C GLY A 30 -30.41 5.47 -12.70
N SER A 31 -30.64 4.23 -13.14
CA SER A 31 -30.22 3.04 -12.40
C SER A 31 -28.69 2.93 -12.34
N THR A 32 -28.13 2.88 -11.13
CA THR A 32 -26.71 2.56 -10.88
C THR A 32 -26.38 1.07 -11.05
N SER A 33 -27.40 0.22 -11.23
CA SER A 33 -27.23 -1.20 -11.56
C SER A 33 -26.66 -1.39 -12.96
N HIS A 34 -25.79 -2.39 -13.12
CA HIS A 34 -25.30 -2.84 -14.42
C HIS A 34 -26.13 -4.01 -14.98
N GLU A 35 -27.17 -4.43 -14.25
CA GLU A 35 -28.13 -5.45 -14.64
C GLU A 35 -28.78 -5.14 -15.99
N GLY A 36 -28.74 -6.10 -16.92
CA GLY A 36 -29.30 -5.96 -18.26
C GLY A 36 -28.54 -5.05 -19.24
N LEU A 37 -27.41 -4.44 -18.83
CA LEU A 37 -26.59 -3.61 -19.75
C LEU A 37 -25.81 -4.45 -20.80
N TRP A 38 -25.72 -5.76 -20.59
CA TRP A 38 -25.20 -6.72 -21.55
C TRP A 38 -25.84 -8.10 -21.34
N GLU A 39 -25.98 -8.84 -22.42
CA GLU A 39 -26.38 -10.26 -22.40
C GLU A 39 -25.24 -11.13 -21.86
N HIS A 40 -24.01 -10.95 -22.36
CA HIS A 40 -22.82 -11.67 -21.91
C HIS A 40 -21.61 -10.76 -21.62
N TYR A 41 -20.86 -11.13 -20.59
CA TYR A 41 -19.63 -10.48 -20.15
C TYR A 41 -18.40 -11.12 -20.82
N GLU A 42 -17.79 -10.38 -21.75
CA GLU A 42 -16.61 -10.81 -22.53
C GLU A 42 -15.28 -10.38 -21.85
N GLY A 43 -15.24 -10.34 -20.52
CA GLY A 43 -14.17 -9.66 -19.79
C GLY A 43 -14.26 -8.13 -19.95
N THR A 44 -13.12 -7.47 -19.73
CA THR A 44 -13.00 -5.99 -19.76
C THR A 44 -13.40 -5.36 -21.09
N LYS A 45 -13.43 -6.13 -22.19
CA LYS A 45 -14.04 -5.77 -23.48
C LYS A 45 -15.48 -5.25 -23.33
N THR A 46 -16.26 -5.81 -22.40
CA THR A 46 -17.62 -5.32 -22.11
C THR A 46 -17.59 -3.97 -21.39
N CYS A 47 -16.67 -3.76 -20.45
CA CYS A 47 -16.50 -2.48 -19.74
C CYS A 47 -16.03 -1.35 -20.68
N LEU A 48 -15.10 -1.62 -21.60
CA LEU A 48 -14.54 -0.64 -22.54
C LEU A 48 -15.56 -0.07 -23.55
N LYS A 49 -16.77 -0.63 -23.64
CA LYS A 49 -17.90 -0.08 -24.42
C LYS A 49 -18.41 1.25 -23.84
N CYS A 50 -18.28 1.45 -22.51
CA CYS A 50 -18.80 2.63 -21.79
C CYS A 50 -17.75 3.33 -20.91
N HIS A 51 -16.69 2.64 -20.50
CA HIS A 51 -15.72 3.09 -19.49
C HIS A 51 -14.27 3.09 -20.01
N ARG A 52 -14.08 3.38 -21.31
CA ARG A 52 -12.75 3.46 -21.92
C ARG A 52 -11.85 4.48 -21.21
N ASP A 53 -12.30 5.72 -21.07
CA ASP A 53 -11.55 6.81 -20.45
C ASP A 53 -11.10 6.47 -19.01
N ALA A 54 -11.95 5.74 -18.27
CA ALA A 54 -11.65 5.26 -16.94
C ALA A 54 -10.55 4.17 -16.94
N ALA A 55 -10.61 3.23 -17.89
CA ALA A 55 -9.60 2.20 -18.08
C ALA A 55 -8.26 2.77 -18.60
N GLU A 56 -8.30 3.73 -19.52
CA GLU A 56 -7.12 4.43 -20.03
C GLU A 56 -6.45 5.29 -18.93
N SER A 57 -7.24 5.94 -18.07
CA SER A 57 -6.67 6.55 -16.86
C SER A 57 -6.12 5.50 -15.89
N PHE A 58 -6.82 4.39 -15.64
CA PHE A 58 -6.35 3.35 -14.71
C PHE A 58 -5.06 2.65 -15.19
N PHE A 59 -4.91 2.46 -16.51
CA PHE A 59 -3.68 1.95 -17.13
C PHE A 59 -2.43 2.79 -16.76
N HIS A 60 -2.61 4.09 -16.51
CA HIS A 60 -1.55 5.01 -16.07
C HIS A 60 -1.43 5.15 -14.52
N SER A 61 -2.14 4.34 -13.73
CA SER A 61 -2.02 4.31 -12.27
C SER A 61 -0.85 3.47 -11.77
N VAL A 62 -0.40 3.73 -10.54
CA VAL A 62 0.47 2.84 -9.75
C VAL A 62 -0.12 1.43 -9.63
N HIS A 63 -1.43 1.31 -9.46
CA HIS A 63 -2.10 0.02 -9.26
C HIS A 63 -2.01 -0.90 -10.49
N TYR A 64 -2.01 -0.33 -11.70
CA TYR A 64 -1.78 -1.07 -12.94
C TYR A 64 -0.29 -1.15 -13.32
N GLN A 65 0.47 -0.06 -13.26
CA GLN A 65 1.88 -0.04 -13.70
C GLN A 65 2.85 -0.70 -12.71
N TRP A 66 2.49 -0.75 -11.42
CA TRP A 66 3.36 -1.09 -10.29
C TRP A 66 4.64 -0.22 -10.20
N LYS A 67 4.54 1.01 -10.70
CA LYS A 67 5.53 2.09 -10.61
C LYS A 67 4.83 3.43 -10.87
N GLY A 68 5.39 4.50 -10.32
CA GLY A 68 4.88 5.86 -10.47
C GLY A 68 5.98 6.92 -10.25
N PRO A 69 5.63 8.21 -10.27
CA PRO A 69 6.55 9.28 -9.89
C PRO A 69 7.07 9.13 -8.46
N THR A 70 8.35 9.47 -8.23
CA THR A 70 9.09 9.22 -6.98
C THR A 70 9.61 10.50 -6.30
N PRO A 71 8.80 11.57 -6.14
CA PRO A 71 9.27 12.88 -5.66
C PRO A 71 9.90 12.85 -4.27
N ASP A 72 9.59 11.82 -3.48
CA ASP A 72 10.01 11.66 -2.09
C ASP A 72 11.26 10.77 -1.92
N VAL A 73 11.87 10.29 -3.01
CA VAL A 73 13.08 9.44 -2.98
C VAL A 73 14.25 10.24 -3.59
N PRO A 74 15.06 10.95 -2.78
CA PRO A 74 16.10 11.84 -3.30
C PRO A 74 17.18 11.12 -4.12
N ASP A 75 17.43 9.85 -3.81
CA ASP A 75 18.43 9.00 -4.46
C ASP A 75 17.98 8.51 -5.85
N ALA A 76 16.70 8.68 -6.20
CA ALA A 76 16.15 8.29 -7.50
C ALA A 76 16.30 9.44 -8.51
N GLU A 77 17.06 9.21 -9.59
CA GLU A 77 17.36 10.19 -10.65
C GLU A 77 16.15 10.49 -11.57
N GLY A 78 15.01 10.92 -11.00
CA GLY A 78 13.80 11.31 -11.71
C GLY A 78 13.00 10.18 -12.38
N GLY A 79 13.46 8.93 -12.27
CA GLY A 79 12.82 7.76 -12.89
C GLY A 79 11.58 7.24 -12.16
N LYS A 80 10.67 6.57 -12.88
CA LYS A 80 9.54 5.86 -12.26
C LYS A 80 10.04 4.60 -11.54
N LEU A 81 9.93 4.57 -10.21
CA LEU A 81 10.13 3.36 -9.40
C LEU A 81 8.80 2.84 -8.86
N GLY A 82 8.82 1.62 -8.33
CA GLY A 82 7.76 1.02 -7.54
C GLY A 82 7.90 -0.50 -7.49
N LYS A 83 6.84 -1.19 -7.05
CA LYS A 83 6.84 -2.65 -6.81
C LYS A 83 7.45 -3.48 -7.96
N ILE A 84 7.35 -3.07 -9.22
CA ILE A 84 7.88 -3.84 -10.37
C ILE A 84 9.41 -3.78 -10.53
N ASN A 85 10.07 -2.70 -10.08
CA ASN A 85 11.51 -2.46 -10.30
C ASN A 85 12.33 -2.13 -9.03
N VAL A 86 11.72 -2.03 -7.85
CA VAL A 86 12.45 -2.09 -6.58
C VAL A 86 12.69 -3.54 -6.13
N ILE A 87 13.72 -3.75 -5.30
CA ILE A 87 13.92 -4.98 -4.53
C ILE A 87 13.41 -4.72 -3.11
N ASN A 88 12.79 -5.73 -2.50
CA ASN A 88 12.42 -5.70 -1.08
C ASN A 88 12.93 -6.95 -0.35
N ASP A 89 12.66 -7.00 0.94
CA ASP A 89 13.11 -8.02 1.91
C ASP A 89 12.11 -9.18 2.12
N PHE A 90 10.92 -9.11 1.51
CA PHE A 90 9.96 -10.21 1.47
C PHE A 90 10.27 -11.11 0.27
N CYS A 91 9.43 -11.12 -0.78
CA CYS A 91 9.62 -11.92 -1.99
C CYS A 91 10.48 -11.19 -3.05
N THR A 92 11.52 -10.48 -2.60
CA THR A 92 12.49 -9.71 -3.42
C THR A 92 11.93 -8.82 -4.53
N ASN A 93 11.81 -9.29 -5.77
CA ASN A 93 11.25 -8.55 -6.89
C ASN A 93 10.22 -9.41 -7.67
N PRO A 94 9.04 -8.87 -8.03
CA PRO A 94 7.97 -9.63 -8.64
C PRO A 94 8.04 -9.70 -10.18
N ARG A 95 9.04 -9.10 -10.83
CA ARG A 95 9.15 -9.16 -12.30
C ARG A 95 9.69 -10.51 -12.76
N ILE A 96 10.66 -11.07 -12.03
CA ILE A 96 11.17 -12.43 -12.26
C ILE A 96 10.23 -13.49 -11.69
N ASN A 97 9.51 -13.18 -10.60
CA ASN A 97 8.47 -14.00 -9.98
C ASN A 97 7.05 -13.61 -10.48
N TRP A 98 6.86 -13.28 -11.77
CA TRP A 98 5.64 -12.56 -12.20
C TRP A 98 4.38 -13.41 -12.27
N ILE A 99 4.38 -14.47 -13.07
CA ILE A 99 3.21 -15.35 -13.28
C ILE A 99 3.65 -16.79 -13.51
N GLY A 100 2.99 -17.71 -12.82
CA GLY A 100 3.32 -19.13 -12.82
C GLY A 100 2.61 -19.84 -11.68
N GLU A 101 2.67 -21.16 -11.71
CA GLU A 101 2.22 -22.04 -10.64
C GLU A 101 3.34 -23.03 -10.34
N VAL A 102 3.77 -23.07 -9.08
CA VAL A 102 4.80 -24.00 -8.63
C VAL A 102 4.14 -25.07 -7.76
N ARG A 103 4.42 -26.34 -8.07
CA ARG A 103 3.90 -27.52 -7.36
C ARG A 103 5.03 -28.40 -6.87
N ASN A 104 4.81 -29.11 -5.77
CA ASN A 104 5.71 -30.18 -5.32
C ASN A 104 5.41 -31.52 -6.02
N ALA A 105 6.15 -32.57 -5.66
CA ALA A 105 6.00 -33.92 -6.22
C ALA A 105 4.61 -34.54 -6.02
N GLU A 106 3.88 -34.20 -4.94
CA GLU A 106 2.49 -34.63 -4.73
C GLU A 106 1.46 -33.80 -5.52
N GLY A 107 1.92 -32.84 -6.34
CA GLY A 107 1.06 -31.96 -7.15
C GLY A 107 0.37 -30.84 -6.35
N ARG A 108 0.78 -30.59 -5.09
CA ARG A 108 0.26 -29.49 -4.27
C ARG A 108 0.86 -28.16 -4.72
N VAL A 109 0.01 -27.15 -4.93
CA VAL A 109 0.46 -25.77 -5.21
C VAL A 109 1.20 -25.20 -3.99
N LEU A 110 2.44 -24.79 -4.18
CA LEU A 110 3.30 -24.18 -3.16
C LEU A 110 3.31 -22.64 -3.26
N ALA A 111 3.26 -22.13 -4.50
CA ALA A 111 3.25 -20.72 -4.83
C ALA A 111 2.50 -20.46 -6.15
N LEU A 112 2.07 -19.20 -6.30
CA LEU A 112 1.45 -18.64 -7.48
C LEU A 112 2.03 -17.25 -7.70
N GLY A 113 2.33 -16.94 -8.96
CA GLY A 113 3.06 -15.74 -9.36
C GLY A 113 2.59 -14.44 -8.70
N CYS A 114 3.52 -13.55 -8.38
CA CYS A 114 3.27 -12.29 -7.70
C CYS A 114 2.13 -11.44 -8.30
N SER A 115 1.86 -11.57 -9.62
CA SER A 115 0.70 -10.99 -10.32
C SER A 115 -0.67 -11.39 -9.76
N LYS A 116 -0.75 -12.37 -8.87
CA LYS A 116 -1.94 -12.68 -8.05
C LYS A 116 -2.59 -11.43 -7.45
N CYS A 117 -1.76 -10.47 -7.02
CA CYS A 117 -2.18 -9.19 -6.45
C CYS A 117 -2.08 -8.00 -7.43
N HIS A 118 -1.95 -8.24 -8.74
CA HIS A 118 -1.93 -7.21 -9.77
C HIS A 118 -3.35 -6.95 -10.30
N ALA A 119 -3.68 -5.70 -10.61
CA ALA A 119 -5.00 -5.32 -11.14
C ALA A 119 -5.18 -5.61 -12.64
N GLY A 120 -4.60 -6.71 -13.10
CA GLY A 120 -4.72 -7.23 -14.45
C GLY A 120 -4.78 -8.76 -14.46
N ARG A 121 -4.96 -9.33 -15.66
CA ARG A 121 -5.24 -10.75 -15.93
C ARG A 121 -3.98 -11.59 -16.16
N GLY A 122 -2.79 -11.00 -16.06
CA GLY A 122 -1.53 -11.73 -16.06
C GLY A 122 -0.49 -11.25 -17.07
N MET A 123 -0.84 -10.37 -18.00
CA MET A 123 0.16 -9.70 -18.83
C MET A 123 0.93 -8.64 -18.02
N LEU A 124 2.25 -8.62 -18.18
CA LEU A 124 3.13 -7.60 -17.60
C LEU A 124 2.72 -6.17 -18.06
N PRO A 125 2.71 -5.18 -17.16
CA PRO A 125 2.45 -3.79 -17.52
C PRO A 125 3.49 -3.21 -18.49
N SER A 126 3.00 -2.57 -19.54
CA SER A 126 3.78 -1.82 -20.54
C SER A 126 3.67 -0.32 -20.29
N GLU A 127 4.70 0.46 -20.62
CA GLU A 127 4.62 1.94 -20.66
C GLU A 127 3.74 2.44 -21.83
N LYS A 128 3.68 1.67 -22.92
CA LYS A 128 2.82 1.96 -24.07
C LYS A 128 1.42 1.39 -23.84
N MET A 129 0.42 2.26 -23.90
CA MET A 129 -0.99 1.87 -23.92
C MET A 129 -1.32 1.16 -25.24
N THR A 130 -1.95 0.00 -25.13
CA THR A 130 -2.47 -0.80 -26.25
C THR A 130 -3.83 -1.36 -25.87
N GLU A 131 -4.66 -1.71 -26.84
CA GLU A 131 -5.96 -2.33 -26.57
C GLU A 131 -5.81 -3.62 -25.76
N GLU A 132 -4.77 -4.40 -26.03
CA GLU A 132 -4.37 -5.59 -25.27
C GLU A 132 -4.08 -5.29 -23.79
N GLN A 133 -3.37 -4.21 -23.48
CA GLN A 133 -3.13 -3.78 -22.10
C GLN A 133 -4.42 -3.28 -21.41
N LEU A 134 -5.33 -2.65 -22.15
CA LEU A 134 -6.65 -2.25 -21.61
C LEU A 134 -7.55 -3.47 -21.35
N LEU A 135 -7.49 -4.49 -22.22
CA LEU A 135 -8.19 -5.77 -22.06
C LEU A 135 -7.59 -6.65 -20.94
N ASN A 136 -6.31 -6.44 -20.61
CA ASN A 136 -5.64 -7.07 -19.47
C ASN A 136 -6.11 -6.53 -18.11
N ILE A 137 -6.63 -5.31 -18.00
CA ILE A 137 -7.13 -4.75 -16.72
C ILE A 137 -8.21 -5.67 -16.13
N ASP A 138 -8.17 -5.94 -14.81
CA ASP A 138 -9.22 -6.69 -14.09
C ASP A 138 -10.08 -5.71 -13.26
N CYS A 139 -11.12 -5.15 -13.89
CA CYS A 139 -12.04 -4.23 -13.23
C CYS A 139 -12.81 -4.89 -12.06
N LEU A 140 -13.13 -6.18 -12.19
CA LEU A 140 -13.99 -6.89 -11.24
C LEU A 140 -13.27 -7.16 -9.90
N MET A 141 -11.94 -7.25 -9.91
CA MET A 141 -11.13 -7.41 -8.68
C MET A 141 -11.40 -6.33 -7.63
N CYS A 142 -11.63 -5.09 -8.07
CA CYS A 142 -11.85 -3.92 -7.20
C CYS A 142 -13.32 -3.46 -7.13
N HIS A 143 -14.20 -3.92 -8.03
CA HIS A 143 -15.57 -3.40 -8.14
C HIS A 143 -16.69 -4.43 -7.99
N ALA A 144 -16.44 -5.73 -8.06
CA ALA A 144 -17.53 -6.73 -8.09
C ALA A 144 -17.66 -7.53 -6.78
N LYS A 145 -18.81 -7.40 -6.12
CA LYS A 145 -19.09 -8.11 -4.86
C LYS A 145 -19.26 -9.62 -5.10
N GLY A 146 -18.39 -10.41 -4.46
CA GLY A 146 -18.34 -11.86 -4.61
C GLY A 146 -17.43 -12.36 -5.74
N TYR A 147 -16.82 -11.46 -6.54
CA TYR A 147 -15.82 -11.84 -7.53
C TYR A 147 -14.62 -12.55 -6.88
N ARG A 148 -14.21 -13.66 -7.50
CA ARG A 148 -12.96 -14.39 -7.20
C ARG A 148 -12.37 -14.85 -8.52
N ARG A 149 -11.04 -14.90 -8.56
CA ARG A 149 -10.24 -15.37 -9.70
C ARG A 149 -9.21 -16.37 -9.22
N ASP A 150 -8.75 -17.23 -10.13
CA ASP A 150 -7.64 -18.15 -9.90
C ASP A 150 -6.74 -18.21 -11.14
N LEU A 151 -5.59 -18.87 -11.03
CA LEU A 151 -4.66 -19.00 -12.14
C LEU A 151 -4.99 -20.22 -13.01
N TYR A 152 -5.05 -20.02 -14.32
CA TYR A 152 -5.31 -21.08 -15.30
C TYR A 152 -4.27 -21.03 -16.41
N ARG A 153 -3.92 -22.22 -16.92
CA ARG A 153 -3.07 -22.36 -18.10
C ARG A 153 -3.93 -22.36 -19.37
N ASN A 154 -3.47 -21.65 -20.39
CA ASN A 154 -4.09 -21.59 -21.72
C ASN A 154 -3.55 -22.72 -22.63
N GLU A 155 -4.21 -22.93 -23.77
CA GLU A 155 -3.86 -23.98 -24.75
C GLU A 155 -2.49 -23.75 -25.40
N ASP A 156 -2.06 -22.50 -25.50
CA ASP A 156 -0.71 -22.10 -25.94
C ASP A 156 0.37 -22.29 -24.85
N GLY A 157 -0.03 -22.75 -23.66
CA GLY A 157 0.83 -22.96 -22.51
C GLY A 157 1.10 -21.71 -21.67
N SER A 158 0.53 -20.54 -22.03
CA SER A 158 0.59 -19.30 -21.23
C SER A 158 -0.25 -19.38 -19.96
N TRP A 159 -0.05 -18.42 -19.04
CA TRP A 159 -0.76 -18.34 -17.76
C TRP A 159 -1.66 -17.10 -17.71
N GLU A 160 -2.87 -17.24 -17.16
CA GLU A 160 -3.84 -16.16 -17.05
C GLU A 160 -4.66 -16.26 -15.75
N TRP A 161 -4.86 -15.12 -15.08
CA TRP A 161 -5.81 -14.96 -13.97
C TRP A 161 -7.23 -14.82 -14.54
N LYS A 162 -8.05 -15.86 -14.37
CA LYS A 162 -9.43 -15.90 -14.86
C LYS A 162 -10.42 -15.90 -13.68
N PRO A 163 -11.62 -15.30 -13.84
CA PRO A 163 -12.70 -15.46 -12.87
C PRO A 163 -12.95 -16.94 -12.60
N ILE A 164 -13.20 -17.38 -11.36
CA ILE A 164 -13.46 -18.82 -11.09
C ILE A 164 -14.73 -19.36 -11.78
N LEU A 165 -15.55 -18.46 -12.33
CA LEU A 165 -16.75 -18.76 -13.12
C LEU A 165 -16.50 -18.66 -14.63
N TRP A 166 -15.25 -18.63 -15.12
CA TRP A 166 -14.96 -18.42 -16.56
C TRP A 166 -15.52 -19.52 -17.49
N GLN A 167 -15.85 -20.69 -16.96
CA GLN A 167 -16.54 -21.79 -17.67
C GLN A 167 -18.07 -21.80 -17.46
N ASN A 168 -18.60 -20.85 -16.68
CA ASN A 168 -20.03 -20.69 -16.39
C ASN A 168 -20.44 -19.25 -16.74
N GLN A 169 -20.84 -19.04 -18.00
CA GLN A 169 -21.19 -17.72 -18.52
C GLN A 169 -22.32 -17.05 -17.71
N GLU A 170 -23.39 -17.77 -17.37
CA GLU A 170 -24.49 -17.24 -16.54
C GLU A 170 -23.98 -16.74 -15.18
N GLY A 171 -23.15 -17.53 -14.49
CA GLY A 171 -22.54 -17.14 -13.21
C GLY A 171 -21.59 -15.94 -13.35
N LEU A 172 -20.83 -15.87 -14.44
CA LEU A 172 -19.93 -14.76 -14.74
C LEU A 172 -20.71 -13.48 -15.06
N ASP A 173 -21.80 -13.57 -15.83
CA ASP A 173 -22.69 -12.45 -16.17
C ASP A 173 -23.31 -11.88 -14.89
N ILE A 174 -23.88 -12.74 -14.03
CA ILE A 174 -24.44 -12.38 -12.73
C ILE A 174 -23.40 -11.69 -11.81
N VAL A 175 -22.14 -12.12 -11.81
CA VAL A 175 -21.08 -11.48 -11.02
C VAL A 175 -20.63 -10.16 -11.63
N SER A 176 -20.54 -10.07 -12.96
CA SER A 176 -20.12 -8.86 -13.67
C SER A 176 -21.07 -7.67 -13.46
N GLN A 177 -22.37 -7.94 -13.24
CA GLN A 177 -23.39 -6.92 -13.03
C GLN A 177 -23.44 -6.40 -11.57
N ARG A 178 -22.77 -7.07 -10.61
CA ARG A 178 -22.73 -6.71 -9.18
C ARG A 178 -21.66 -5.66 -8.85
N ILE A 179 -21.65 -4.59 -9.64
CA ILE A 179 -20.70 -3.48 -9.52
C ILE A 179 -21.04 -2.60 -8.31
N SER A 180 -20.02 -2.26 -7.52
CA SER A 180 -20.07 -1.32 -6.41
C SER A 180 -18.83 -0.41 -6.38
N LEU A 181 -18.81 0.54 -5.44
CA LEU A 181 -17.56 1.11 -4.98
C LEU A 181 -16.71 0.01 -4.27
N PRO A 182 -15.37 0.13 -4.26
CA PRO A 182 -14.50 -0.81 -3.54
C PRO A 182 -14.78 -0.82 -2.03
N THR A 183 -14.77 -2.01 -1.42
CA THR A 183 -14.89 -2.20 0.04
C THR A 183 -13.59 -2.72 0.65
N LYS A 184 -13.44 -2.66 1.99
CA LYS A 184 -12.29 -3.22 2.72
C LYS A 184 -11.96 -4.65 2.29
N VAL A 185 -12.97 -5.51 2.16
CA VAL A 185 -12.84 -6.89 1.66
C VAL A 185 -12.14 -6.96 0.30
N MET A 186 -12.39 -6.01 -0.61
CA MET A 186 -11.79 -5.99 -1.95
C MET A 186 -10.32 -5.56 -1.91
N CYS A 187 -9.97 -4.57 -1.09
CA CYS A 187 -8.60 -4.10 -0.91
C CYS A 187 -7.73 -5.15 -0.17
N LEU A 188 -8.24 -5.72 0.92
CA LEU A 188 -7.50 -6.66 1.78
C LEU A 188 -7.13 -7.98 1.10
N ARG A 189 -7.84 -8.38 0.02
CA ARG A 189 -7.44 -9.48 -0.90
C ARG A 189 -5.96 -9.42 -1.30
N CYS A 190 -5.45 -8.21 -1.54
CA CYS A 190 -4.08 -7.97 -1.98
C CYS A 190 -3.21 -7.35 -0.88
N HIS A 191 -3.79 -6.54 0.01
CA HIS A 191 -3.04 -5.79 1.01
C HIS A 191 -2.67 -6.64 2.24
N SER A 192 -3.60 -7.44 2.79
CA SER A 192 -3.31 -8.28 3.96
C SER A 192 -2.39 -9.45 3.61
N GLY A 193 -2.71 -10.21 2.55
CA GLY A 193 -1.88 -11.33 2.08
C GLY A 193 -0.51 -10.95 1.49
N SER A 194 -0.08 -9.69 1.63
CA SER A 194 1.18 -9.21 1.07
C SER A 194 2.39 -9.72 1.86
N GLY A 195 3.38 -10.26 1.15
CA GLY A 195 4.53 -10.96 1.74
C GLY A 195 4.38 -12.49 1.82
N GLY A 196 3.25 -13.05 1.37
CA GLY A 196 3.05 -14.52 1.28
C GLY A 196 2.29 -15.14 2.46
N GLY A 197 1.70 -14.32 3.32
CA GLY A 197 0.83 -14.72 4.43
C GLY A 197 -0.01 -13.52 4.92
N PRO A 198 -1.03 -13.75 5.76
CA PRO A 198 -1.85 -12.68 6.32
C PRO A 198 -1.00 -11.75 7.20
N ASN A 199 -1.19 -10.44 7.07
CA ASN A 199 -0.46 -9.37 7.76
C ASN A 199 1.09 -9.41 7.70
N TYR A 200 1.71 -10.33 6.95
CA TYR A 200 3.16 -10.58 7.00
C TYR A 200 3.97 -9.31 6.68
N LYS A 201 3.67 -8.61 5.58
CA LYS A 201 4.45 -7.44 5.19
C LYS A 201 4.18 -6.23 6.08
N ARG A 202 2.92 -5.81 6.19
CA ARG A 202 2.55 -4.48 6.72
C ARG A 202 2.62 -4.39 8.24
N GLY A 203 1.94 -5.28 8.95
CA GLY A 203 1.79 -5.21 10.40
C GLY A 203 0.47 -4.56 10.83
N ASP A 204 -0.03 -3.60 10.06
CA ASP A 204 -1.27 -2.85 10.31
C ASP A 204 -2.38 -3.11 9.28
N LEU A 205 -2.31 -4.19 8.49
CA LEU A 205 -3.33 -4.50 7.47
C LEU A 205 -3.77 -5.96 7.55
N GLU A 206 -4.49 -6.29 8.61
CA GLU A 206 -5.03 -7.62 8.87
C GLU A 206 -6.30 -7.95 8.09
N TYR A 207 -6.66 -9.25 7.99
CA TYR A 207 -7.96 -9.60 7.41
C TYR A 207 -9.13 -9.19 8.31
N ARG A 208 -8.92 -9.12 9.64
CA ARG A 208 -9.90 -8.66 10.64
C ARG A 208 -10.46 -7.27 10.31
N LEU A 209 -9.67 -6.37 9.70
CA LEU A 209 -10.14 -5.04 9.27
C LEU A 209 -11.36 -5.07 8.33
N ALA A 210 -11.62 -6.19 7.63
CA ALA A 210 -12.81 -6.34 6.79
C ALA A 210 -14.13 -6.21 7.55
N ASP A 211 -14.15 -6.66 8.81
CA ASP A 211 -15.28 -6.65 9.74
C ASP A 211 -14.71 -6.64 11.17
N CYS A 212 -14.57 -5.45 11.75
CA CYS A 212 -13.97 -5.21 13.07
C CYS A 212 -14.82 -4.28 13.94
N ASP A 213 -14.40 -4.12 15.19
CA ASP A 213 -14.93 -3.12 16.12
C ASP A 213 -13.91 -2.00 16.36
N ARG A 214 -14.36 -0.92 16.99
CA ARG A 214 -13.59 0.31 17.22
C ARG A 214 -12.39 0.16 18.17
N THR A 215 -12.26 -0.97 18.89
CA THR A 215 -11.05 -1.25 19.69
C THR A 215 -9.92 -1.78 18.81
N PHE A 216 -10.28 -2.42 17.69
CA PHE A 216 -9.35 -2.85 16.66
C PHE A 216 -8.89 -1.67 15.78
N ASP A 217 -9.84 -0.92 15.21
CA ASP A 217 -9.59 0.35 14.52
C ASP A 217 -10.83 1.28 14.61
N VAL A 218 -10.66 2.50 15.14
CA VAL A 218 -11.78 3.44 15.34
C VAL A 218 -12.44 3.95 14.06
N HIS A 219 -11.72 3.94 12.92
CA HIS A 219 -12.23 4.45 11.65
C HIS A 219 -12.96 3.35 10.88
N MET A 220 -12.37 2.15 10.81
CA MET A 220 -12.90 1.01 10.05
C MET A 220 -13.88 0.13 10.85
N GLY A 221 -13.87 0.24 12.18
CA GLY A 221 -14.75 -0.50 13.09
C GLY A 221 -16.23 -0.22 12.87
N THR A 222 -17.05 -1.26 12.96
CA THR A 222 -18.51 -1.24 12.69
C THR A 222 -19.33 -0.50 13.75
N ASP A 223 -18.82 -0.38 14.98
CA ASP A 223 -19.31 0.52 16.03
C ASP A 223 -18.45 1.81 16.16
N GLY A 224 -17.51 2.01 15.24
CA GLY A 224 -16.72 3.23 15.05
C GLY A 224 -17.28 4.09 13.91
N ALA A 225 -16.40 4.59 13.04
CA ALA A 225 -16.83 5.36 11.86
C ALA A 225 -17.26 4.48 10.65
N GLY A 226 -17.01 3.17 10.69
CA GLY A 226 -17.43 2.21 9.66
C GLY A 226 -16.79 2.35 8.27
N PHE A 227 -15.75 3.18 8.13
CA PHE A 227 -15.16 3.58 6.84
C PHE A 227 -14.73 2.40 5.97
N GLU A 228 -14.89 2.53 4.66
CA GLU A 228 -14.19 1.72 3.67
C GLU A 228 -12.82 2.36 3.36
N CYS A 229 -11.84 1.60 2.85
CA CYS A 229 -10.50 2.14 2.57
C CYS A 229 -10.53 3.41 1.68
N ILE A 230 -11.51 3.49 0.78
CA ILE A 230 -11.70 4.60 -0.14
C ILE A 230 -12.15 5.91 0.54
N ASP A 231 -12.70 5.89 1.75
CA ASP A 231 -13.16 7.12 2.40
C ASP A 231 -11.98 8.04 2.76
N CYS A 232 -10.82 7.45 3.07
CA CYS A 232 -9.54 8.16 3.19
C CYS A 232 -8.75 8.16 1.86
N HIS A 233 -8.64 7.01 1.19
CA HIS A 233 -7.68 6.82 0.08
C HIS A 233 -8.19 7.19 -1.32
N LYS A 234 -9.48 7.51 -1.51
CA LYS A 234 -10.01 7.91 -2.82
C LYS A 234 -9.35 9.22 -3.29
N GLY A 235 -8.62 9.14 -4.39
CA GLY A 235 -8.23 10.30 -5.18
C GLY A 235 -9.24 10.56 -6.30
N ARG A 236 -8.73 10.81 -7.49
CA ARG A 236 -9.49 11.11 -8.72
C ARG A 236 -8.95 10.27 -9.87
N ASP A 237 -9.72 10.12 -10.94
CA ASP A 237 -9.23 9.56 -12.21
C ASP A 237 -8.65 8.13 -12.07
N HIS A 238 -9.18 7.32 -11.14
CA HIS A 238 -8.60 6.04 -10.69
C HIS A 238 -7.14 6.16 -10.21
N ARG A 239 -6.85 7.18 -9.40
CA ARG A 239 -5.65 7.32 -8.58
C ARG A 239 -5.97 7.21 -7.10
N VAL A 240 -5.03 6.67 -6.33
CA VAL A 240 -5.18 6.44 -4.88
C VAL A 240 -4.27 7.39 -4.09
N ARG A 241 -4.82 8.03 -3.05
CA ARG A 241 -4.09 8.95 -2.15
C ARG A 241 -3.25 8.18 -1.11
N GLY A 242 -2.24 8.86 -0.57
CA GLY A 242 -1.35 8.31 0.45
C GLY A 242 -0.11 7.59 -0.11
N ARG A 243 0.84 7.28 0.79
CA ARG A 243 2.09 6.55 0.50
C ARG A 243 2.68 6.07 1.82
N GLY A 244 2.99 4.78 1.93
CA GLY A 244 3.76 4.24 3.06
C GLY A 244 5.24 4.65 2.97
N ALA A 245 5.90 4.84 4.11
CA ALA A 245 7.29 5.30 4.15
C ALA A 245 8.31 4.38 3.44
N ASP A 246 7.93 3.13 3.16
CA ASP A 246 8.72 2.12 2.45
C ASP A 246 8.44 2.01 0.94
N LEU A 247 7.55 2.84 0.39
CA LEU A 247 7.21 2.87 -1.03
C LEU A 247 7.98 3.96 -1.75
N ALA A 248 8.36 3.74 -3.01
CA ALA A 248 9.05 4.76 -3.81
C ALA A 248 8.06 5.72 -4.51
N ASP A 249 6.93 5.17 -4.95
CA ASP A 249 5.94 5.79 -5.81
C ASP A 249 4.83 6.57 -5.08
N ARG A 250 4.26 7.57 -5.78
CA ARG A 250 2.94 8.15 -5.49
C ARG A 250 2.06 8.14 -6.74
N ASP A 251 0.81 7.73 -6.59
CA ASP A 251 -0.24 7.90 -7.62
C ASP A 251 -0.61 9.39 -7.79
N LEU A 252 -0.56 10.16 -6.68
CA LEU A 252 -0.82 11.60 -6.63
C LEU A 252 0.27 12.34 -5.84
N PRO A 253 1.38 12.75 -6.48
CA PRO A 253 2.51 13.46 -5.86
C PRO A 253 2.15 14.64 -4.95
N GLY A 254 1.18 15.48 -5.35
CA GLY A 254 0.77 16.67 -4.60
C GLY A 254 -0.32 16.43 -3.55
N GLU A 255 -0.94 15.25 -3.53
CA GLU A 255 -2.14 14.98 -2.72
C GLU A 255 -1.76 14.01 -1.57
N LYS A 256 -1.03 14.54 -0.58
CA LYS A 256 -0.75 13.86 0.70
C LYS A 256 -2.07 13.45 1.37
N LEU A 257 -2.02 12.44 2.24
CA LEU A 257 -3.10 11.99 3.10
C LEU A 257 -2.61 12.14 4.55
N LEU A 258 -3.35 12.89 5.38
CA LEU A 258 -2.93 13.25 6.74
C LEU A 258 -4.11 13.13 7.71
N CYS A 259 -3.84 12.82 8.99
CA CYS A 259 -4.88 12.82 10.02
C CYS A 259 -5.53 14.21 10.18
N SER A 260 -4.75 15.27 9.97
CA SER A 260 -5.23 16.65 10.01
C SER A 260 -6.19 17.04 8.88
N ASP A 261 -6.33 16.22 7.81
CA ASP A 261 -7.37 16.40 6.79
C ASP A 261 -8.79 16.35 7.39
N CYS A 262 -8.96 15.62 8.50
CA CYS A 262 -10.24 15.48 9.22
C CYS A 262 -10.21 16.07 10.64
N HIS A 263 -9.07 16.00 11.33
CA HIS A 263 -8.95 16.39 12.75
C HIS A 263 -8.30 17.76 12.99
N GLY A 264 -7.68 18.38 11.98
CA GLY A 264 -6.79 19.52 12.15
C GLY A 264 -5.47 19.17 12.84
N GLU A 265 -4.58 20.16 12.99
CA GLU A 265 -3.25 19.97 13.60
C GLU A 265 -3.26 20.01 15.14
N GLN A 266 -4.32 20.51 15.77
CA GLN A 266 -4.46 20.67 17.23
C GLN A 266 -5.85 20.20 17.70
N PRO A 267 -6.07 18.88 17.81
CA PRO A 267 -7.39 18.30 18.09
C PRO A 267 -7.73 18.13 19.58
N HIS A 268 -6.83 18.45 20.51
CA HIS A 268 -6.99 18.09 21.93
C HIS A 268 -7.57 19.25 22.76
N GLU A 269 -8.27 18.93 23.85
CA GLU A 269 -8.58 19.93 24.89
C GLU A 269 -7.34 20.24 25.75
N VAL A 270 -6.41 19.28 25.84
CA VAL A 270 -5.22 19.33 26.68
C VAL A 270 -4.04 19.90 25.87
N LYS A 271 -3.86 21.22 25.94
CA LYS A 271 -2.90 22.00 25.13
C LYS A 271 -1.46 21.51 25.09
N VAL A 272 -0.99 20.72 26.06
CA VAL A 272 0.36 20.11 25.99
C VAL A 272 0.43 18.99 24.95
N LEU A 273 -0.68 18.30 24.65
CA LEU A 273 -0.76 17.32 23.56
C LEU A 273 -0.74 18.04 22.19
N ASP A 274 -1.40 19.19 22.05
CA ASP A 274 -1.32 20.04 20.86
C ASP A 274 0.06 20.70 20.66
N HIS A 275 0.87 20.76 21.71
CA HIS A 275 2.28 21.14 21.58
C HIS A 275 3.12 19.96 21.04
N HIS A 276 2.78 18.72 21.38
CA HIS A 276 3.43 17.54 20.83
C HIS A 276 3.14 17.35 19.34
N THR A 277 1.95 17.69 18.84
CA THR A 277 1.59 17.49 17.42
C THR A 277 2.49 18.26 16.43
N ALA A 278 3.23 19.27 16.90
CA ALA A 278 4.24 19.97 16.12
C ALA A 278 5.46 19.10 15.77
N ARG A 279 5.84 18.14 16.63
CA ARG A 279 7.05 17.29 16.49
C ARG A 279 6.77 15.78 16.55
N VAL A 280 5.58 15.36 16.97
CA VAL A 280 5.13 13.96 17.05
C VAL A 280 3.88 13.81 16.17
N TYR A 281 3.87 12.82 15.28
CA TYR A 281 2.72 12.56 14.41
C TYR A 281 1.70 11.66 15.12
N CYS A 282 0.43 11.79 14.76
CA CYS A 282 -0.70 11.15 15.44
C CYS A 282 -0.54 9.63 15.64
N THR A 283 0.05 8.93 14.65
CA THR A 283 0.25 7.47 14.72
C THR A 283 1.17 7.03 15.85
N ALA A 284 2.11 7.89 16.30
CA ALA A 284 3.01 7.55 17.40
C ALA A 284 2.28 7.40 18.75
N CYS A 285 1.20 8.16 18.97
CA CYS A 285 0.39 8.07 20.19
C CYS A 285 -0.85 7.18 20.03
N HIS A 286 -1.47 7.18 18.85
CA HIS A 286 -2.76 6.50 18.60
C HIS A 286 -2.66 5.11 17.96
N ILE A 287 -1.45 4.59 17.72
CA ILE A 287 -1.23 3.18 17.35
C ILE A 287 -0.17 2.60 18.30
N PRO A 288 -0.54 2.23 19.55
CA PRO A 288 0.41 1.82 20.57
C PRO A 288 1.06 0.47 20.30
N GLU A 289 0.33 -0.44 19.62
CA GLU A 289 0.71 -1.80 19.23
C GLU A 289 -0.04 -2.16 17.93
N PHE A 290 0.58 -2.96 17.06
CA PHE A 290 0.02 -3.49 15.81
C PHE A 290 0.18 -5.02 15.73
N ALA A 291 -0.42 -5.67 14.73
CA ALA A 291 -0.49 -7.14 14.62
C ALA A 291 -1.25 -7.77 15.80
N LYS A 292 -2.50 -7.32 15.96
CA LYS A 292 -3.41 -7.60 17.08
C LYS A 292 -4.05 -9.00 17.00
N GLU A 293 -4.37 -9.50 15.81
CA GLU A 293 -5.00 -10.82 15.60
C GLU A 293 -4.16 -11.73 14.66
N ASP A 294 -3.74 -11.24 13.49
CA ASP A 294 -2.84 -11.90 12.54
C ASP A 294 -1.35 -11.57 12.83
N PRO A 295 -0.47 -12.55 13.13
CA PRO A 295 0.94 -12.33 13.42
C PRO A 295 1.71 -11.80 12.21
N THR A 296 2.49 -10.75 12.43
CA THR A 296 3.29 -10.10 11.39
C THR A 296 4.73 -10.58 11.38
N ASP A 297 5.37 -10.52 10.21
CA ASP A 297 6.70 -11.06 9.96
C ASP A 297 7.77 -9.99 10.16
N MET A 298 8.75 -10.27 11.02
CA MET A 298 9.71 -9.29 11.57
C MET A 298 11.16 -9.56 11.16
N LEU A 299 11.48 -10.78 10.72
CA LEU A 299 12.81 -11.19 10.26
C LEU A 299 12.69 -12.18 9.10
N ARG A 300 13.44 -11.98 8.00
CA ARG A 300 13.67 -12.99 6.96
C ARG A 300 15.14 -13.25 6.67
N ASP A 301 15.66 -14.36 7.16
CA ASP A 301 17.01 -14.80 6.80
C ASP A 301 16.96 -15.80 5.64
N TRP A 302 17.14 -15.29 4.42
CA TRP A 302 17.20 -16.10 3.19
C TRP A 302 18.50 -16.90 3.05
N SER A 303 19.52 -16.66 3.89
CA SER A 303 20.73 -17.49 3.91
C SER A 303 20.56 -18.78 4.73
N THR A 304 19.52 -18.85 5.56
CA THR A 304 19.14 -20.04 6.34
C THR A 304 17.91 -20.71 5.71
N PRO A 305 18.07 -21.77 4.89
CA PRO A 305 16.96 -22.55 4.37
C PRO A 305 16.25 -23.32 5.49
N VAL A 306 14.92 -23.41 5.42
CA VAL A 306 14.09 -24.11 6.40
C VAL A 306 13.03 -24.95 5.69
N ARG A 307 13.06 -26.28 5.88
CA ARG A 307 12.07 -27.20 5.31
C ARG A 307 10.76 -27.10 6.10
N GLN A 308 9.65 -26.85 5.40
CA GLN A 308 8.30 -26.79 5.97
C GLN A 308 7.55 -28.07 5.63
N GLU A 309 7.73 -29.14 6.41
CA GLU A 309 7.21 -30.48 6.09
C GLU A 309 5.70 -30.52 5.87
N GLU A 310 4.91 -29.89 6.76
CA GLU A 310 3.45 -29.76 6.63
C GLU A 310 2.99 -29.06 5.34
N ARG A 311 3.90 -28.32 4.69
CA ARG A 311 3.66 -27.59 3.44
C ARG A 311 4.35 -28.22 2.23
N GLY A 312 5.19 -29.24 2.43
CA GLY A 312 5.91 -29.95 1.37
C GLY A 312 6.81 -29.03 0.53
N ARG A 313 7.52 -28.09 1.18
CA ARG A 313 8.29 -27.02 0.53
C ARG A 313 9.50 -26.55 1.34
N TRP A 314 10.50 -25.98 0.67
CA TRP A 314 11.49 -25.13 1.32
C TRP A 314 10.96 -23.71 1.59
N TYR A 315 11.63 -23.00 2.48
CA TYR A 315 11.33 -21.62 2.85
C TYR A 315 12.60 -20.96 3.45
N MET A 316 12.51 -19.68 3.82
CA MET A 316 13.54 -19.00 4.60
C MET A 316 13.23 -19.06 6.10
N LYS A 317 14.23 -18.84 6.95
CA LYS A 317 14.02 -18.62 8.38
C LYS A 317 13.22 -17.33 8.60
N MET A 318 12.11 -17.42 9.32
CA MET A 318 11.26 -16.28 9.72
C MET A 318 11.20 -16.08 11.23
N GLU A 319 10.89 -14.86 11.67
CA GLU A 319 10.33 -14.60 13.01
C GLU A 319 8.98 -13.85 12.90
N LEU A 320 7.89 -14.52 13.32
CA LEU A 320 6.56 -13.92 13.39
C LEU A 320 6.27 -13.41 14.81
N ARG A 321 5.58 -12.27 14.95
CA ARG A 321 5.22 -11.65 16.25
C ARG A 321 3.80 -11.04 16.22
N ASN A 322 3.13 -11.06 17.37
CA ASN A 322 1.86 -10.37 17.63
C ASN A 322 2.09 -9.18 18.58
N ASN A 323 1.14 -8.24 18.63
CA ASN A 323 1.09 -7.09 19.54
C ASN A 323 2.44 -6.35 19.61
N VAL A 324 2.94 -6.00 18.43
CA VAL A 324 4.26 -5.43 18.24
C VAL A 324 4.19 -3.93 18.53
N LYS A 325 5.01 -3.47 19.48
CA LYS A 325 5.21 -2.03 19.73
C LYS A 325 6.01 -1.42 18.57
N PRO A 326 5.59 -0.30 17.97
CA PRO A 326 6.37 0.40 16.97
C PRO A 326 7.75 0.84 17.48
N GLU A 327 8.75 0.86 16.60
CA GLU A 327 9.91 1.74 16.79
C GLU A 327 9.54 3.16 16.31
N PHE A 328 10.12 4.19 16.94
CA PHE A 328 9.87 5.59 16.61
C PHE A 328 11.06 6.24 15.91
N ALA A 329 10.79 7.01 14.85
CA ALA A 329 11.81 7.74 14.09
C ALA A 329 11.27 9.04 13.47
N TRP A 330 12.18 9.98 13.18
CA TRP A 330 11.89 11.21 12.46
C TRP A 330 11.60 10.94 10.98
N PHE A 331 10.56 11.58 10.44
CA PHE A 331 10.17 11.48 9.03
C PHE A 331 9.59 12.80 8.52
N ASN A 332 10.21 13.36 7.49
CA ASN A 332 9.77 14.55 6.75
C ASN A 332 8.95 14.21 5.48
N GLY A 333 8.60 12.93 5.31
CA GLY A 333 7.93 12.40 4.11
C GLY A 333 8.87 11.78 3.08
N ARG A 334 10.18 12.07 3.12
CA ARG A 334 11.18 11.51 2.19
C ARG A 334 11.80 10.21 2.71
N THR A 335 12.29 9.37 1.79
CA THR A 335 12.82 8.04 2.10
C THR A 335 14.13 7.80 1.35
N ARG A 336 15.18 7.35 2.05
CA ARG A 336 16.37 6.75 1.43
C ARG A 336 16.06 5.31 1.07
N MET A 337 16.34 4.88 -0.16
CA MET A 337 16.02 3.53 -0.63
C MET A 337 17.20 2.88 -1.35
N ALA A 338 17.39 1.58 -1.17
CA ALA A 338 18.33 0.82 -1.99
C ALA A 338 17.75 0.63 -3.40
N LEU A 339 18.49 1.08 -4.43
CA LEU A 339 18.04 1.04 -5.82
C LEU A 339 18.71 -0.11 -6.59
N ALA A 340 17.94 -0.75 -7.48
CA ALA A 340 18.43 -1.83 -8.33
C ALA A 340 19.54 -1.33 -9.26
N GLY A 341 20.66 -2.06 -9.32
CA GLY A 341 21.83 -1.68 -10.13
C GLY A 341 22.68 -0.56 -9.55
N GLN A 342 22.50 -0.19 -8.27
CA GLN A 342 23.36 0.73 -7.54
C GLN A 342 24.07 0.03 -6.37
N PRO A 343 25.31 0.43 -5.99
CA PRO A 343 25.98 -0.05 -4.78
C PRO A 343 25.18 0.27 -3.52
N VAL A 344 25.09 -0.67 -2.58
CA VAL A 344 24.44 -0.44 -1.28
C VAL A 344 25.44 -0.05 -0.19
N GLU A 345 25.11 0.96 0.61
CA GLU A 345 25.95 1.43 1.71
C GLU A 345 25.41 0.94 3.06
N PRO A 346 26.15 0.13 3.83
CA PRO A 346 25.77 -0.21 5.19
C PRO A 346 25.62 1.02 6.09
N LEU A 347 24.65 0.97 7.01
CA LEU A 347 24.54 1.89 8.12
C LEU A 347 25.72 1.67 9.11
N PRO A 348 25.96 2.60 10.06
CA PRO A 348 26.93 2.39 11.15
C PRO A 348 26.66 1.16 12.04
N THR A 349 25.47 0.53 11.95
CA THR A 349 25.14 -0.76 12.58
C THR A 349 25.64 -1.99 11.81
N GLY A 350 26.10 -1.81 10.57
CA GLY A 350 26.42 -2.88 9.61
C GLY A 350 25.24 -3.33 8.75
N GLU A 351 24.00 -2.94 9.09
CA GLU A 351 22.80 -3.29 8.31
C GLU A 351 22.70 -2.46 7.02
N VAL A 352 22.39 -3.08 5.89
CA VAL A 352 22.09 -2.38 4.62
C VAL A 352 20.65 -1.81 4.64
N PRO A 353 20.45 -0.51 4.37
CA PRO A 353 19.13 0.13 4.40
C PRO A 353 18.34 -0.12 3.11
N ILE A 354 17.29 -0.94 3.16
CA ILE A 354 16.41 -1.18 1.99
C ILE A 354 15.46 0.01 1.78
N ALA A 355 14.85 0.50 2.87
CA ALA A 355 14.13 1.77 2.89
C ALA A 355 14.15 2.35 4.32
N MET A 356 14.53 3.63 4.44
CA MET A 356 14.68 4.35 5.71
C MET A 356 13.94 5.71 5.63
N PRO A 357 13.17 6.11 6.66
CA PRO A 357 12.63 7.47 6.73
C PRO A 357 13.78 8.48 6.83
N LEU A 358 13.63 9.63 6.18
CA LEU A 358 14.53 10.77 6.29
C LEU A 358 13.93 11.84 7.20
N GLY A 359 14.74 12.37 8.10
CA GLY A 359 14.39 13.44 9.04
C GLY A 359 15.35 13.46 10.22
N SER A 360 15.29 14.51 11.04
CA SER A 360 16.04 14.60 12.30
C SER A 360 15.33 15.53 13.28
N ARG A 361 15.86 15.63 14.51
CA ARG A 361 15.38 16.59 15.52
C ARG A 361 15.48 18.04 15.05
N ASP A 362 16.44 18.36 14.19
CA ASP A 362 16.71 19.70 13.66
C ASP A 362 16.04 19.96 12.30
N ASP A 363 15.36 18.96 11.74
CA ASP A 363 14.56 19.09 10.51
C ASP A 363 13.16 19.64 10.86
N PRO A 364 12.78 20.85 10.41
CA PRO A 364 11.50 21.45 10.76
C PRO A 364 10.30 20.72 10.11
N ASP A 365 10.49 20.10 8.95
CA ASP A 365 9.44 19.34 8.24
C ASP A 365 9.24 17.94 8.82
N ALA A 366 10.17 17.44 9.64
CA ALA A 366 10.09 16.13 10.27
C ALA A 366 9.19 16.12 11.51
N LYS A 367 8.32 15.10 11.62
CA LYS A 367 7.70 14.68 12.88
C LYS A 367 8.15 13.25 13.22
N ILE A 368 7.95 12.82 14.47
CA ILE A 368 8.19 11.43 14.90
C ILE A 368 6.98 10.57 14.53
N TYR A 369 7.20 9.48 13.78
CA TYR A 369 6.16 8.54 13.33
C TYR A 369 6.36 7.15 13.94
N ALA A 370 5.28 6.36 14.00
CA ALA A 370 5.31 4.93 14.31
C ALA A 370 5.77 4.08 13.11
N PHE A 371 6.69 3.13 13.35
CA PHE A 371 7.19 2.20 12.33
C PHE A 371 7.22 0.76 12.80
N LYS A 372 6.86 -0.15 11.89
CA LYS A 372 7.35 -1.53 11.88
C LYS A 372 8.75 -1.54 11.30
N VAL A 373 9.67 -2.20 11.99
CA VAL A 373 11.04 -2.42 11.53
C VAL A 373 11.21 -3.88 11.21
N HIS A 374 11.33 -4.19 9.92
CA HIS A 374 11.65 -5.52 9.44
C HIS A 374 13.15 -5.62 9.18
N ARG A 375 13.72 -6.78 9.48
CA ARG A 375 15.11 -7.12 9.15
C ARG A 375 15.14 -8.30 8.20
N ALA A 376 16.16 -8.39 7.35
CA ALA A 376 16.35 -9.56 6.51
C ALA A 376 17.81 -9.78 6.18
N ARG A 377 18.16 -11.00 5.78
CA ARG A 377 19.47 -11.34 5.25
C ARG A 377 19.30 -11.61 3.76
N LEU A 378 19.98 -10.85 2.91
CA LEU A 378 19.79 -10.83 1.45
C LEU A 378 21.13 -10.99 0.71
N PRO A 379 21.13 -11.50 -0.54
CA PRO A 379 22.33 -11.65 -1.33
C PRO A 379 22.74 -10.32 -1.99
N VAL A 380 24.05 -10.05 -2.00
CA VAL A 380 24.68 -8.89 -2.63
C VAL A 380 25.82 -9.36 -3.52
N LEU A 381 25.88 -8.85 -4.75
CA LEU A 381 26.89 -9.18 -5.75
C LEU A 381 28.27 -8.64 -5.34
N ASP A 382 29.28 -9.52 -5.24
CA ASP A 382 30.61 -9.20 -4.71
C ASP A 382 31.28 -8.02 -5.42
N ASP A 383 31.35 -8.10 -6.75
CA ASP A 383 32.14 -7.17 -7.59
C ASP A 383 31.55 -5.75 -7.70
N LYS A 384 30.27 -5.58 -7.37
CA LYS A 384 29.52 -4.31 -7.57
C LYS A 384 28.79 -3.82 -6.33
N ASN A 385 28.70 -4.65 -5.28
CA ASN A 385 27.94 -4.38 -4.07
C ASN A 385 26.45 -4.06 -4.36
N TRP A 386 25.85 -4.77 -5.32
CA TRP A 386 24.43 -4.61 -5.72
C TRP A 386 23.56 -5.67 -5.03
N LEU A 387 22.42 -5.28 -4.45
CA LEU A 387 21.40 -6.24 -4.00
C LEU A 387 20.90 -7.07 -5.19
N ILE A 388 20.87 -8.39 -5.01
CA ILE A 388 20.32 -9.34 -5.97
C ILE A 388 18.91 -9.76 -5.50
N PRO A 389 17.90 -9.82 -6.40
CA PRO A 389 16.65 -10.48 -6.06
C PRO A 389 16.83 -12.01 -5.99
N ILE A 390 15.75 -12.73 -5.70
CA ILE A 390 15.72 -14.18 -5.58
C ILE A 390 14.54 -14.69 -6.42
N ILE A 391 14.72 -15.79 -7.14
CA ILE A 391 13.61 -16.56 -7.73
C ILE A 391 13.01 -17.38 -6.59
N THR A 392 11.98 -16.83 -5.97
CA THR A 392 11.45 -17.30 -4.69
C THR A 392 10.45 -18.44 -4.84
N GLU A 393 9.70 -18.48 -5.95
CA GLU A 393 8.57 -19.39 -6.07
C GLU A 393 9.03 -20.80 -6.42
N GLU A 394 9.96 -20.93 -7.37
CA GLU A 394 10.61 -22.16 -7.78
C GLU A 394 11.50 -22.73 -6.67
N TYR A 395 12.25 -21.89 -5.94
CA TYR A 395 13.04 -22.30 -4.76
C TYR A 395 12.19 -23.04 -3.70
N TYR A 396 10.90 -22.70 -3.53
CA TYR A 396 10.06 -23.44 -2.58
C TYR A 396 9.85 -24.91 -2.99
N ALA A 397 9.98 -25.25 -4.27
CA ALA A 397 9.89 -26.63 -4.79
C ALA A 397 11.25 -27.30 -5.01
N ASP A 398 12.36 -26.70 -4.58
CA ASP A 398 13.69 -27.30 -4.70
C ASP A 398 13.77 -28.65 -3.93
N ASP A 399 14.66 -29.54 -4.36
CA ASP A 399 14.84 -30.83 -3.71
C ASP A 399 15.75 -30.70 -2.48
N ASP A 400 16.96 -30.14 -2.64
CA ASP A 400 18.02 -30.15 -1.62
C ASP A 400 18.01 -28.93 -0.67
N GLY A 401 17.38 -27.83 -1.06
CA GLY A 401 17.28 -26.59 -0.30
C GLY A 401 18.38 -25.57 -0.58
N ASP A 402 19.13 -25.72 -1.69
CA ASP A 402 20.19 -24.76 -2.04
C ASP A 402 19.63 -23.58 -2.83
N ILE A 403 19.50 -22.44 -2.14
CA ILE A 403 19.02 -21.20 -2.74
C ILE A 403 20.01 -20.60 -3.76
N SER A 404 21.26 -21.06 -3.82
CA SER A 404 22.35 -20.39 -4.53
C SER A 404 22.10 -20.22 -6.03
N ASP A 405 21.55 -21.23 -6.69
CA ASP A 405 21.28 -21.15 -8.13
C ASP A 405 20.08 -20.25 -8.44
N PHE A 406 19.08 -20.20 -7.54
CA PHE A 406 17.96 -19.25 -7.62
C PHE A 406 18.38 -17.79 -7.38
N VAL A 407 19.56 -17.55 -6.75
CA VAL A 407 20.20 -16.22 -6.69
C VAL A 407 20.96 -15.92 -7.99
N ARG A 408 21.68 -16.90 -8.56
CA ARG A 408 22.42 -16.75 -9.82
C ARG A 408 21.49 -16.46 -10.99
N GLU A 409 20.47 -17.29 -11.16
CA GLU A 409 19.45 -17.13 -12.20
C GLU A 409 18.63 -15.83 -12.00
N ALA A 410 18.44 -15.37 -10.75
CA ALA A 410 17.87 -14.05 -10.49
C ALA A 410 18.79 -12.90 -10.94
N ALA A 411 20.11 -13.01 -10.74
CA ALA A 411 21.07 -12.02 -11.21
C ALA A 411 21.14 -11.96 -12.74
N GLU A 412 21.05 -13.11 -13.41
CA GLU A 412 20.96 -13.21 -14.87
C GLU A 412 19.65 -12.57 -15.37
N LYS A 413 18.48 -13.04 -14.90
CA LYS A 413 17.17 -12.54 -15.35
C LYS A 413 16.91 -11.06 -15.04
N PHE A 414 17.56 -10.50 -14.01
CA PHE A 414 17.30 -9.13 -13.54
C PHE A 414 18.39 -8.12 -13.93
N TYR A 415 19.66 -8.52 -14.04
CA TYR A 415 20.79 -7.65 -14.39
C TYR A 415 21.58 -8.08 -15.62
N GLY A 416 21.36 -9.27 -16.18
CA GLY A 416 22.19 -9.84 -17.25
C GLY A 416 23.59 -10.24 -16.76
N ILE A 417 23.70 -10.71 -15.52
CA ILE A 417 24.98 -11.11 -14.89
C ILE A 417 24.99 -12.63 -14.69
N GLU A 418 25.62 -13.33 -15.64
CA GLU A 418 25.96 -14.75 -15.57
C GLU A 418 26.98 -15.03 -14.44
N ASP A 419 27.03 -16.28 -13.94
CA ASP A 419 27.98 -16.77 -12.91
C ASP A 419 28.07 -15.95 -11.59
N ALA A 420 27.08 -15.10 -11.32
CA ALA A 420 27.05 -14.14 -10.22
C ALA A 420 27.61 -14.66 -8.89
N LYS A 421 28.69 -14.04 -8.41
CA LYS A 421 29.25 -14.28 -7.07
C LYS A 421 28.64 -13.32 -6.07
N PHE A 422 28.22 -13.83 -4.94
CA PHE A 422 27.49 -13.06 -3.94
C PHE A 422 27.83 -13.49 -2.52
N HIS A 423 27.63 -12.56 -1.59
CA HIS A 423 27.67 -12.79 -0.16
C HIS A 423 26.36 -12.33 0.48
N TRP A 424 26.13 -12.77 1.72
CA TRP A 424 24.91 -12.47 2.48
C TRP A 424 25.15 -11.31 3.43
N VAL A 425 24.37 -10.23 3.26
CA VAL A 425 24.38 -9.06 4.15
C VAL A 425 23.10 -9.01 4.98
N ASP A 426 23.21 -8.50 6.21
CA ASP A 426 22.04 -8.13 7.02
C ASP A 426 21.48 -6.79 6.53
N THR A 427 20.17 -6.66 6.55
CA THR A 427 19.41 -5.55 5.93
C THR A 427 18.26 -5.12 6.83
N ILE A 428 17.87 -3.85 6.73
CA ILE A 428 16.85 -3.23 7.56
C ILE A 428 15.87 -2.40 6.71
N ARG A 429 14.57 -2.45 7.05
CA ARG A 429 13.53 -1.67 6.38
C ARG A 429 12.47 -1.15 7.33
N TRP A 430 12.13 0.12 7.13
CA TRP A 430 11.22 0.89 7.96
C TRP A 430 9.90 1.11 7.24
N MET A 431 8.85 0.47 7.74
CA MET A 431 7.49 0.55 7.22
C MET A 431 6.64 1.37 8.19
N GLY A 432 6.18 2.54 7.76
CA GLY A 432 5.32 3.38 8.59
C GLY A 432 3.97 2.69 8.85
N ILE A 433 3.47 2.85 10.08
CA ILE A 433 2.22 2.26 10.57
C ILE A 433 1.16 3.35 10.66
N PHE A 434 -0.03 3.08 10.10
CA PHE A 434 -1.06 4.10 9.81
C PHE A 434 -2.51 3.66 10.11
N HIS A 435 -2.76 2.36 10.34
CA HIS A 435 -4.08 1.81 10.68
C HIS A 435 -4.04 1.11 12.05
N GLU A 436 -5.13 0.48 12.46
CA GLU A 436 -5.31 -0.12 13.79
C GLU A 436 -5.33 0.95 14.89
N VAL A 437 -5.87 2.11 14.55
CA VAL A 437 -5.94 3.30 15.41
C VAL A 437 -6.86 3.03 16.59
N VAL A 438 -6.36 3.13 17.81
CA VAL A 438 -7.10 2.79 19.03
C VAL A 438 -8.01 3.92 19.53
N PRO A 439 -9.03 3.61 20.35
CA PRO A 439 -9.81 4.62 21.07
C PRO A 439 -8.93 5.60 21.85
N ALA A 440 -9.39 6.85 22.01
CA ALA A 440 -8.60 7.91 22.64
C ALA A 440 -8.22 7.58 24.11
N GLU A 441 -9.07 6.82 24.81
CA GLU A 441 -8.84 6.27 26.14
C GLU A 441 -7.77 5.16 26.20
N SER A 442 -7.25 4.72 25.05
CA SER A 442 -6.20 3.69 24.91
C SER A 442 -4.94 4.20 24.16
N ALA A 443 -4.91 5.50 23.81
CA ALA A 443 -3.71 6.13 23.26
C ALA A 443 -2.61 6.30 24.32
N LEU A 444 -1.36 6.45 23.89
CA LEU A 444 -0.22 6.58 24.79
C LEU A 444 -0.34 7.77 25.74
N GLY A 445 -0.18 7.53 27.03
CA GLY A 445 -0.11 8.58 28.05
C GLY A 445 1.28 9.21 28.14
N CYS A 446 1.41 10.28 28.94
CA CYS A 446 2.70 10.96 29.10
C CYS A 446 3.84 10.00 29.53
N LEU A 447 3.53 9.06 30.43
CA LEU A 447 4.50 8.10 30.99
C LEU A 447 4.69 6.82 30.14
N ASP A 448 3.98 6.68 29.01
CA ASP A 448 4.34 5.69 27.99
C ASP A 448 5.59 6.14 27.20
N CYS A 449 5.82 7.45 27.09
CA CYS A 449 6.96 8.03 26.37
C CYS A 449 8.05 8.55 27.31
N HIS A 450 7.65 9.17 28.43
CA HIS A 450 8.57 9.80 29.39
C HIS A 450 8.83 8.90 30.62
N GLY A 451 10.06 8.91 31.12
CA GLY A 451 10.53 8.11 32.25
C GLY A 451 11.41 6.92 31.86
N PRO A 452 11.93 6.16 32.85
CA PRO A 452 13.00 5.17 32.63
C PRO A 452 12.65 4.02 31.67
N ASP A 453 11.40 3.57 31.68
CA ASP A 453 10.87 2.50 30.83
C ASP A 453 10.07 3.03 29.63
N GLY A 454 10.25 4.31 29.28
CA GLY A 454 9.54 4.99 28.20
C GLY A 454 9.87 4.41 26.81
N ARG A 455 8.88 4.40 25.92
CA ARG A 455 8.97 3.85 24.55
C ARG A 455 9.88 4.64 23.60
N MET A 456 10.35 5.81 24.00
CA MET A 456 11.16 6.71 23.16
C MET A 456 12.65 6.52 23.41
N ASP A 457 13.41 6.05 22.41
CA ASP A 457 14.87 6.14 22.42
C ASP A 457 15.30 7.59 22.17
N TRP A 458 15.30 8.38 23.25
CA TRP A 458 15.61 9.80 23.22
C TRP A 458 16.96 10.10 22.57
N LYS A 459 17.98 9.28 22.82
CA LYS A 459 19.34 9.47 22.28
C LYS A 459 19.38 9.24 20.78
N ARG A 460 18.74 8.17 20.30
CA ARG A 460 18.61 7.89 18.86
C ARG A 460 17.73 8.91 18.14
N LEU A 461 16.75 9.50 18.84
CA LEU A 461 15.95 10.62 18.37
C LEU A 461 16.69 11.98 18.44
N GLY A 462 17.94 12.02 18.90
CA GLY A 462 18.79 13.22 18.92
C GLY A 462 18.61 14.12 20.15
N TYR A 463 18.02 13.63 21.24
CA TYR A 463 17.92 14.31 22.53
C TYR A 463 18.99 13.79 23.51
N ASP A 464 19.54 14.68 24.34
CA ASP A 464 20.60 14.33 25.30
C ASP A 464 20.09 13.39 26.41
N THR A 465 18.84 13.63 26.83
CA THR A 465 18.03 12.78 27.74
C THR A 465 16.54 13.05 27.46
N ASP A 466 15.65 12.47 28.26
CA ASP A 466 14.21 12.71 28.24
C ASP A 466 13.88 14.23 28.29
N PRO A 467 13.11 14.79 27.33
CA PRO A 467 12.70 16.19 27.34
C PRO A 467 11.97 16.65 28.62
N LEU A 468 11.22 15.76 29.27
CA LEU A 468 10.51 16.05 30.52
C LEU A 468 11.48 16.12 31.70
N GLU A 469 12.43 15.19 31.80
CA GLU A 469 13.53 15.25 32.79
C GLU A 469 14.33 16.55 32.61
N ALA A 470 14.73 16.85 31.38
CA ALA A 470 15.47 18.05 31.04
C ALA A 470 14.71 19.37 31.32
N LEU A 471 13.37 19.34 31.38
CA LEU A 471 12.53 20.46 31.81
C LEU A 471 12.42 20.56 33.33
N LEU A 472 12.25 19.43 34.02
CA LEU A 472 12.16 19.34 35.48
C LEU A 472 13.47 19.77 36.15
N ASP A 473 14.62 19.31 35.64
CA ASP A 473 15.95 19.72 36.09
C ASP A 473 16.17 21.23 35.92
N ARG A 474 15.74 21.80 34.79
CA ARG A 474 15.83 23.25 34.55
C ARG A 474 15.01 24.03 35.56
N ALA A 475 13.77 23.61 35.81
CA ALA A 475 12.88 24.21 36.81
C ALA A 475 13.48 24.11 38.23
N GLY A 476 13.97 22.94 38.63
CA GLY A 476 14.65 22.73 39.91
C GLY A 476 15.93 23.56 40.06
N SER A 477 16.66 23.80 38.97
CA SER A 477 17.86 24.65 38.94
C SER A 477 17.58 26.17 38.91
N GLY A 478 16.31 26.59 38.85
CA GLY A 478 15.92 28.01 38.81
C GLY A 478 16.29 28.73 37.51
N LYS A 479 16.63 28.01 36.44
CA LYS A 479 16.98 28.61 35.15
C LYS A 479 15.70 28.97 34.37
N PRO A 480 15.66 30.12 33.66
CA PRO A 480 14.52 30.45 32.83
C PRO A 480 14.34 29.43 31.70
N ALA A 481 13.10 29.21 31.28
CA ALA A 481 12.78 28.34 30.16
C ALA A 481 13.47 28.86 28.88
N PRO A 482 13.96 27.97 27.99
CA PRO A 482 14.44 28.39 26.69
C PRO A 482 13.28 29.02 25.89
N VAL A 483 13.54 30.15 25.24
CA VAL A 483 12.64 30.65 24.20
C VAL A 483 12.61 29.60 23.08
N PRO A 484 11.42 29.17 22.59
CA PRO A 484 11.37 28.25 21.46
C PRO A 484 12.10 28.83 20.25
N SER A 485 13.05 28.09 19.70
CA SER A 485 13.51 28.32 18.33
C SER A 485 12.36 27.95 17.39
N HIS A 486 11.95 28.90 16.55
CA HIS A 486 10.98 28.70 15.47
C HIS A 486 11.53 27.76 14.39
#